data_AF-A0A535UTV2-F1
#
_entry.id   AF-A0A535UTV2-F1
#
_cell.length_a   1.000
_cell.length_b   1.000
_cell.length_c   1.000
_cell.angle_alpha   90.00
_cell.angle_beta   90.00
_cell.angle_gamma   90.00
#
_symmetry.space_group_name_H-M   'P 1'
#
loop_
_entity.id
_entity.type
_entity.pdbx_description
1 polymer ?
#
loop_
_entity_poly.entity_id
_entity_poly.type
_entity_poly.pdbx_seq_one_letter_code
_entity_poly.pdbx_strand_id
1 'polypeptide(L)'
;QAARELPELGDAFSAGELSVDKMRLLAFGVVTPEDEGTWVETARTSSPAELARRCREARNGERTGPERDRAQRVQRHLHAWYDEENMFRISGALPSCEGAIVQIALHRFEERLRASRRIDLDPPDQPTAARRADALVWICEAVLGESGSTDTP
;
A
#
# COMPACT_ATOMS: atom_id res chain seq x y z
N GLN A 1 -15.35 -17.70 7.24
CA GLN A 1 -15.24 -17.29 5.84
C GLN A 1 -15.45 -18.54 5.01
N ALA A 2 -16.56 -18.63 4.27
CA ALA A 2 -16.86 -19.80 3.44
C ALA A 2 -15.72 -19.98 2.44
N ALA A 3 -15.16 -21.19 2.36
CA ALA A 3 -14.24 -21.55 1.29
C ALA A 3 -15.02 -21.39 -0.02
N ARG A 4 -14.65 -20.39 -0.82
CA ARG A 4 -15.15 -20.30 -2.20
C ARG A 4 -14.53 -21.48 -2.93
N GLU A 5 -15.36 -22.42 -3.37
CA GLU A 5 -14.91 -23.52 -4.21
C GLU A 5 -14.51 -22.92 -5.56
N LEU A 6 -13.20 -22.97 -5.84
CA LEU A 6 -12.58 -22.53 -7.09
C LEU A 6 -11.86 -23.75 -7.70
N PRO A 7 -12.62 -24.70 -8.28
CA PRO A 7 -12.07 -25.97 -8.77
C PRO A 7 -11.11 -25.79 -9.95
N GLU A 8 -11.41 -24.91 -10.90
CA GLU A 8 -10.55 -24.71 -12.08
C GLU A 8 -9.18 -24.13 -11.70
N LEU A 9 -9.16 -23.24 -10.71
CA LEU A 9 -7.94 -22.66 -10.16
C LEU A 9 -7.10 -23.74 -9.46
N GLY A 10 -7.75 -24.62 -8.69
CA GLY A 10 -7.11 -25.75 -8.03
C GLY A 10 -6.54 -26.77 -9.01
N ASP A 11 -7.28 -27.07 -10.07
CA ASP A 11 -6.90 -28.00 -11.12
C ASP A 11 -5.71 -27.45 -11.93
N ALA A 12 -5.75 -26.19 -12.34
CA ALA A 12 -4.66 -25.55 -13.08
C ALA A 12 -3.36 -25.46 -12.25
N PHE A 13 -3.46 -25.22 -10.94
CA PHE A 13 -2.30 -25.27 -10.04
C PHE A 13 -1.76 -26.70 -9.90
N SER A 14 -2.63 -27.69 -9.72
CA SER A 14 -2.24 -29.11 -9.58
C SER A 14 -1.64 -29.68 -10.86
N ALA A 15 -2.09 -29.20 -12.02
CA ALA A 15 -1.52 -29.52 -13.33
C ALA A 15 -0.15 -28.83 -13.60
N GLY A 16 0.31 -27.94 -12.71
CA GLY A 16 1.58 -27.23 -12.85
C GLY A 16 1.55 -26.07 -13.85
N GLU A 17 0.37 -25.66 -14.29
CA GLU A 17 0.18 -24.57 -15.26
C GLU A 17 0.28 -23.18 -14.61
N LEU A 18 0.12 -23.13 -13.28
CA LEU A 18 0.22 -21.91 -12.48
C LEU A 18 1.36 -22.02 -11.47
N SER A 19 2.19 -20.98 -11.38
CA SER A 19 3.21 -20.88 -10.33
C SER A 19 2.59 -20.49 -8.98
N VAL A 20 3.32 -20.75 -7.89
CA VAL A 20 2.91 -20.37 -6.53
C VAL A 20 2.62 -18.86 -6.42
N ASP A 21 3.41 -18.02 -7.11
CA ASP A 21 3.18 -16.57 -7.10
C ASP A 21 1.88 -16.18 -7.79
N LYS A 22 1.55 -16.81 -8.92
CA LYS A 22 0.28 -16.60 -9.61
C LYS A 22 -0.90 -17.06 -8.76
N MET A 23 -0.76 -18.21 -8.09
CA MET A 23 -1.79 -18.73 -7.19
C MET A 23 -2.06 -17.78 -6.02
N ARG A 24 -1.00 -17.23 -5.40
CA ARG A 24 -1.15 -16.22 -4.35
C ARG A 24 -1.92 -15.00 -4.86
N LEU A 25 -1.59 -14.49 -6.05
CA LEU A 25 -2.27 -13.32 -6.61
C LEU A 25 -3.77 -13.53 -6.84
N LEU A 26 -4.18 -14.74 -7.21
CA LEU A 26 -5.57 -15.10 -7.50
C LEU A 26 -6.37 -15.47 -6.24
N ALA A 27 -5.75 -16.18 -5.30
CA ALA A 27 -6.38 -16.58 -4.04
C ALA A 27 -6.80 -15.39 -3.16
N PHE A 28 -6.18 -14.22 -3.33
CA PHE A 28 -6.53 -12.98 -2.63
C PHE A 28 -7.73 -12.24 -3.25
N GLY A 29 -8.85 -12.95 -3.39
CA GLY A 29 -10.21 -12.38 -3.39
C GLY A 29 -10.71 -11.69 -4.65
N VAL A 30 -9.94 -11.70 -5.75
CA VAL A 30 -10.37 -11.13 -7.05
C VAL A 30 -11.23 -12.10 -7.84
N VAL A 31 -10.99 -13.40 -7.64
CA VAL A 31 -11.69 -14.45 -8.37
C VAL A 31 -13.00 -14.79 -7.67
N THR A 32 -14.10 -14.72 -8.43
CA THR A 32 -15.40 -15.25 -8.08
C THR A 32 -15.66 -16.53 -8.88
N PRO A 33 -16.59 -17.41 -8.44
CA PRO A 33 -16.94 -18.60 -9.22
C PRO A 33 -17.40 -18.27 -10.64
N GLU A 34 -18.01 -17.10 -10.84
CA GLU A 34 -18.53 -16.66 -12.14
C GLU A 34 -17.42 -16.23 -13.12
N ASP A 35 -16.28 -15.74 -12.63
CA ASP A 35 -15.17 -15.27 -13.47
C ASP A 35 -13.90 -16.14 -13.39
N GLU A 36 -13.98 -17.26 -12.66
CA GLU A 36 -12.86 -18.17 -12.39
C GLU A 36 -12.10 -18.58 -13.64
N GLY A 37 -12.78 -19.13 -14.65
CA GLY A 37 -12.13 -19.59 -15.88
C GLY A 37 -11.42 -18.46 -16.63
N THR A 38 -11.96 -17.24 -16.59
CA THR A 38 -11.34 -16.06 -17.23
C THR A 38 -10.02 -15.69 -16.56
N TRP A 39 -9.97 -15.79 -15.23
CA TRP A 39 -8.76 -15.55 -14.45
C TRP A 39 -7.71 -16.65 -14.64
N VAL A 40 -8.13 -17.92 -14.71
CA VAL A 40 -7.24 -19.05 -14.99
C VAL A 40 -6.59 -18.91 -16.37
N GLU A 41 -7.37 -18.62 -17.41
CA GLU A 41 -6.85 -18.44 -18.77
C GLU A 41 -5.90 -17.23 -18.87
N THR A 42 -6.28 -16.12 -18.21
CA THR A 42 -5.40 -14.95 -18.07
C THR A 42 -4.09 -15.31 -17.38
N ALA A 43 -4.14 -16.11 -16.31
CA ALA A 43 -2.96 -16.47 -15.54
C ALA A 43 -2.03 -17.42 -16.30
N ARG A 44 -2.56 -18.31 -17.13
CA ARG A 44 -1.75 -19.19 -18.01
C ARG A 44 -0.90 -18.38 -19.00
N THR A 45 -1.46 -17.30 -19.55
CA THR A 45 -0.84 -16.53 -20.64
C THR A 45 -0.05 -15.29 -20.19
N SER A 46 -0.17 -14.88 -18.92
CA SER A 46 0.48 -13.68 -18.41
C SER A 46 1.71 -13.97 -17.55
N SER A 47 2.62 -13.00 -17.47
CA SER A 47 3.65 -12.98 -16.44
C SER A 47 3.04 -12.66 -15.06
N PRO A 48 3.72 -13.02 -13.95
CA PRO A 48 3.26 -12.65 -12.60
C PRO A 48 3.04 -11.14 -12.43
N ALA A 49 3.86 -10.30 -13.06
CA ALA A 49 3.75 -8.85 -12.98
C ALA A 49 2.48 -8.33 -13.70
N GLU A 50 2.19 -8.86 -14.89
CA GLU A 50 0.97 -8.53 -15.64
C GLU A 50 -0.28 -9.01 -14.92
N LEU A 51 -0.25 -10.22 -14.35
CA LEU A 51 -1.34 -10.76 -13.54
C LEU A 51 -1.59 -9.90 -12.31
N ALA A 52 -0.53 -9.51 -11.59
CA ALA A 52 -0.65 -8.63 -10.43
C ALA A 52 -1.28 -7.28 -10.78
N ARG A 53 -0.94 -6.71 -11.94
CA ARG A 53 -1.56 -5.49 -12.48
C ARG A 53 -3.05 -5.71 -12.74
N ARG A 54 -3.43 -6.76 -13.47
CA ARG A 54 -4.85 -7.07 -13.76
C ARG A 54 -5.66 -7.31 -12.49
N CYS A 55 -5.14 -8.09 -11.54
CA CYS A 55 -5.79 -8.29 -10.24
C CYS A 55 -5.99 -6.96 -9.48
N ARG A 56 -5.02 -6.05 -9.55
CA ARG A 56 -5.14 -4.71 -8.94
C ARG A 56 -6.21 -3.87 -9.65
N GLU A 57 -6.27 -3.91 -10.98
CA GLU A 57 -7.27 -3.20 -11.78
C GLU A 57 -8.68 -3.70 -11.46
N ALA A 58 -8.89 -5.01 -11.40
CA ALA A 58 -10.17 -5.61 -11.04
C ALA A 58 -10.64 -5.19 -9.63
N ARG A 59 -9.78 -5.31 -8.61
CA ARG A 59 -10.09 -4.82 -7.24
C ARG A 59 -10.44 -3.34 -7.18
N ASN A 60 -9.81 -2.54 -8.05
CA ASN A 60 -10.03 -1.10 -8.09
C ASN A 60 -11.20 -0.69 -9.00
N GLY A 61 -11.70 -1.61 -9.84
CA GLY A 61 -12.74 -1.41 -10.84
C GLY A 61 -14.15 -1.73 -10.34
N GLU A 62 -14.29 -2.62 -9.35
CA GLU A 62 -15.59 -2.99 -8.76
C GLU A 62 -16.34 -1.80 -8.13
N ARG A 63 -15.62 -0.76 -7.73
CA ARG A 63 -16.21 0.51 -7.28
C ARG A 63 -15.61 1.64 -8.08
N THR A 64 -16.44 2.39 -8.81
CA THR A 64 -16.03 3.60 -9.53
C THR A 64 -16.79 4.82 -9.02
N GLY A 65 -16.20 6.01 -9.16
CA GLY A 65 -16.84 7.27 -8.80
C GLY A 65 -17.26 7.35 -7.31
N PRO A 66 -18.45 7.91 -7.00
CA PRO A 66 -18.86 8.23 -5.63
C PRO A 66 -18.93 7.03 -4.67
N GLU A 67 -19.22 5.83 -5.16
CA GLU A 67 -19.29 4.63 -4.32
C GLU A 67 -17.91 4.24 -3.79
N ARG A 68 -16.89 4.31 -4.67
CA ARG A 68 -15.50 4.06 -4.28
C ARG A 68 -15.04 5.07 -3.25
N ASP A 69 -15.35 6.34 -3.44
CA ASP A 69 -14.97 7.40 -2.51
C ASP A 69 -15.65 7.19 -1.16
N ARG A 70 -16.92 6.82 -1.14
CA ARG A 70 -17.64 6.50 0.10
C ARG A 70 -17.01 5.30 0.81
N ALA A 71 -16.72 4.22 0.09
CA ALA A 71 -16.08 3.04 0.65
C ALA A 71 -14.71 3.35 1.25
N GLN A 72 -13.86 4.08 0.52
CA GLN A 72 -12.53 4.49 1.02
C GLN A 72 -12.65 5.42 2.24
N ARG A 73 -13.62 6.35 2.23
CA ARG A 73 -13.88 7.21 3.40
C ARG A 73 -14.28 6.40 4.62
N VAL A 74 -15.12 5.38 4.49
CA VAL A 74 -15.53 4.53 5.62
C VAL A 74 -14.36 3.69 6.16
N GLN A 75 -13.46 3.24 5.28
CA GLN A 75 -12.31 2.42 5.65
C GLN A 75 -11.11 3.22 6.20
N ARG A 76 -11.12 4.55 6.08
CA ARG A 76 -10.00 5.39 6.53
C ARG A 76 -9.75 5.21 8.02
N HIS A 77 -8.50 5.00 8.40
CA HIS A 77 -8.09 4.86 9.79
C HIS A 77 -6.59 5.15 9.94
N LEU A 78 -6.20 5.52 11.15
CA LEU A 78 -4.81 5.70 11.54
C LEU A 78 -4.66 5.22 12.99
N HIS A 79 -3.73 4.31 13.21
CA HIS A 79 -3.42 3.73 14.50
C HIS A 79 -1.97 4.05 14.85
N ALA A 80 -1.73 4.49 16.08
CA ALA A 80 -0.42 4.86 16.58
C ALA A 80 -0.20 4.23 17.97
N TRP A 81 0.98 3.68 18.20
CA TRP A 81 1.34 2.99 19.44
C TRP A 81 2.85 2.99 19.63
N TYR A 82 3.30 2.73 20.86
CA TYR A 82 4.70 2.44 21.16
C TYR A 82 4.88 0.93 21.29
N ASP A 83 5.99 0.40 20.79
CA ASP A 83 6.34 -1.00 21.00
C ASP A 83 7.16 -1.22 22.28
N GLU A 84 7.63 -2.44 22.49
CA GLU A 84 8.37 -2.85 23.70
C GLU A 84 9.70 -2.10 23.89
N GLU A 85 10.26 -1.56 22.80
CA GLU A 85 11.48 -0.75 22.81
C GLU A 85 11.18 0.75 22.89
N ASN A 86 9.93 1.15 23.16
CA ASN A 86 9.44 2.52 23.08
C ASN A 86 9.64 3.17 21.71
N MET A 87 9.68 2.38 20.64
CA MET A 87 9.68 2.91 19.28
C MET A 87 8.26 3.29 18.86
N PHE A 88 8.07 4.52 18.39
CA PHE A 88 6.78 4.98 17.90
C PHE A 88 6.44 4.30 16.57
N ARG A 89 5.30 3.61 16.54
CA ARG A 89 4.76 2.96 15.35
C ARG A 89 3.46 3.61 14.92
N ILE A 90 3.29 3.73 13.61
CA ILE A 90 2.09 4.25 12.99
C ILE A 90 1.72 3.43 11.76
N SER A 91 0.42 3.11 11.61
CA SER A 91 -0.11 2.38 10.47
C SER A 91 -1.54 2.82 10.18
N GLY A 92 -1.95 2.80 8.91
CA GLY A 92 -3.29 3.20 8.55
C GLY A 92 -3.61 3.07 7.07
N ALA A 93 -4.83 3.45 6.72
CA ALA A 93 -5.31 3.53 5.36
C ALA A 93 -5.93 4.91 5.10
N LEU A 94 -5.58 5.50 3.97
CA LEU A 94 -6.12 6.77 3.50
C LEU A 94 -6.86 6.56 2.17
N PRO A 95 -7.91 7.35 1.88
CA PRO A 95 -8.46 7.39 0.54
C PRO A 95 -7.38 7.84 -0.45
N SER A 96 -7.50 7.40 -1.70
CA SER A 96 -6.44 7.48 -2.71
C SER A 96 -5.92 8.90 -2.96
N CYS A 97 -6.80 9.91 -2.95
CA CYS A 97 -6.41 11.29 -3.19
C CYS A 97 -5.62 11.86 -2.00
N GLU A 98 -6.10 11.64 -0.79
CA GLU A 98 -5.44 12.05 0.45
C GLU A 98 -4.10 11.32 0.65
N GLY A 99 -4.07 10.03 0.34
CA GLY A 99 -2.83 9.24 0.33
C GLY A 99 -1.80 9.76 -0.68
N ALA A 100 -2.23 10.26 -1.84
CA ALA A 100 -1.34 10.87 -2.81
C ALA A 100 -0.73 12.18 -2.26
N ILE A 101 -1.50 13.00 -1.55
CA ILE A 101 -0.99 14.22 -0.89
C ILE A 101 0.12 13.86 0.11
N VAL A 102 -0.12 12.86 0.96
CA VAL A 102 0.89 12.40 1.94
C VAL A 102 2.16 11.89 1.24
N GLN A 103 2.01 11.09 0.17
CA GLN A 103 3.15 10.61 -0.60
C GLN A 103 3.96 11.74 -1.24
N ILE A 104 3.29 12.75 -1.80
CA ILE A 104 3.95 13.94 -2.37
C ILE A 104 4.71 14.70 -1.30
N ALA A 105 4.12 14.90 -0.12
CA ALA A 105 4.78 15.59 0.99
C ALA A 105 6.03 14.84 1.45
N LEU A 106 5.91 13.53 1.71
CA LEU A 106 7.06 12.68 2.09
C LEU A 106 8.18 12.76 1.05
N HIS A 107 7.85 12.59 -0.23
CA HIS A 107 8.84 12.63 -1.30
C HIS A 107 9.57 13.97 -1.39
N ARG A 108 8.86 15.10 -1.25
CA ARG A 108 9.49 16.44 -1.25
C ARG A 108 10.51 16.60 -0.12
N PHE A 109 10.23 16.08 1.06
CA PHE A 109 11.12 16.17 2.21
C PHE A 109 12.25 15.14 2.15
N GLU A 110 12.01 13.93 1.63
CA GLU A 110 13.04 12.94 1.33
C GLU A 110 14.12 13.51 0.39
N GLU A 111 13.72 14.19 -0.69
CA GLU A 111 14.67 14.80 -1.64
C GLU A 111 15.49 15.94 -0.99
N ARG A 112 14.88 16.73 -0.09
CA ARG A 112 15.60 17.75 0.68
C ARG A 112 16.62 17.13 1.64
N LEU A 113 16.26 16.07 2.34
CA LEU A 113 17.16 15.33 3.22
C LEU A 113 18.32 14.72 2.43
N ARG A 114 18.04 14.15 1.26
CA ARG A 114 19.08 13.62 0.36
C ARG A 114 20.09 14.69 -0.07
N ALA A 115 19.63 15.91 -0.33
CA ALA A 115 20.50 17.03 -0.70
C ALA A 115 21.37 17.55 0.46
N SER A 116 21.01 17.26 1.71
CA SER A 116 21.69 17.81 2.90
C SER A 116 23.08 17.23 3.21
N ARG A 117 23.54 16.20 2.47
CA ARG A 117 24.88 15.57 2.58
C ARG A 117 25.35 15.26 4.02
N ARG A 118 24.43 14.95 4.94
CA ARG A 118 24.80 14.51 6.29
C ARG A 118 25.55 13.18 6.20
N ILE A 119 26.67 13.11 6.92
CA ILE A 119 27.36 11.85 7.19
C ILE A 119 26.65 11.21 8.37
N ASP A 120 26.13 10.01 8.16
CA ASP A 120 25.53 9.20 9.21
C ASP A 120 26.59 8.23 9.75
N LEU A 121 26.86 8.29 11.06
CA LEU A 121 27.85 7.44 11.71
C LEU A 121 27.30 6.04 11.99
N ASP A 122 25.96 5.92 12.11
CA ASP A 122 25.26 4.68 12.39
C ASP A 122 24.20 4.45 11.30
N PRO A 123 24.62 4.01 10.09
CA PRO A 123 23.72 3.95 8.95
C PRO A 123 22.59 2.94 9.20
N PRO A 124 21.34 3.31 8.89
CA PRO A 124 20.20 2.41 9.09
C PRO A 124 20.24 1.23 8.11
N ASP A 125 19.73 0.08 8.55
CA ASP A 125 19.60 -1.12 7.72
C ASP A 125 18.82 -0.88 6.42
N GLN A 126 17.87 0.06 6.45
CA GLN A 126 17.04 0.44 5.31
C GLN A 126 17.09 1.96 5.08
N PRO A 127 18.11 2.49 4.37
CA PRO A 127 18.32 3.93 4.21
C PRO A 127 17.14 4.68 3.57
N THR A 128 16.43 4.04 2.63
CA THR A 128 15.25 4.65 2.01
C THR A 128 14.06 4.71 2.99
N ALA A 129 13.85 3.68 3.81
CA ALA A 129 12.78 3.68 4.80
C ALA A 129 13.05 4.68 5.93
N ALA A 130 14.31 4.75 6.39
CA ALA A 130 14.75 5.72 7.40
C ALA A 130 14.53 7.17 6.94
N ARG A 131 14.97 7.52 5.72
CA ARG A 131 14.72 8.87 5.17
C ARG A 131 13.24 9.23 5.07
N ARG A 132 12.38 8.25 4.80
CA ARG A 132 10.93 8.46 4.76
C ARG A 132 10.37 8.73 6.15
N ALA A 133 10.89 8.05 7.18
CA ALA A 133 10.55 8.32 8.58
C ALA A 133 11.04 9.72 9.00
N ASP A 134 12.28 10.07 8.68
CA ASP A 134 12.84 11.41 8.93
C ASP A 134 12.03 12.51 8.23
N ALA A 135 11.60 12.26 6.99
CA ALA A 135 10.75 13.19 6.25
C ALA A 135 9.40 13.40 6.94
N LEU A 136 8.79 12.34 7.50
CA LEU A 136 7.55 12.46 8.25
C LEU A 136 7.74 13.32 9.51
N VAL A 137 8.81 13.08 10.27
CA VAL A 137 9.14 13.88 11.46
C VAL A 137 9.34 15.34 11.08
N TRP A 138 10.12 15.61 10.03
CA TRP A 138 10.38 16.98 9.58
C TRP A 138 9.10 17.71 9.13
N ILE A 139 8.17 17.01 8.47
CA ILE A 139 6.84 17.59 8.14
C ILE A 139 6.11 18.01 9.41
N CYS A 140 6.07 17.15 10.44
CA CYS A 140 5.42 17.45 11.72
C CYS A 140 6.12 18.62 12.44
N GLU A 141 7.46 18.63 12.49
CA GLU A 141 8.24 19.72 13.09
C GLU A 141 7.98 21.05 12.39
N ALA A 142 7.92 21.08 11.06
CA ALA A 142 7.63 22.28 10.30
C ALA A 142 6.26 22.87 10.66
N VAL A 143 5.23 22.02 10.76
CA VAL A 143 3.87 22.45 11.16
C VAL A 143 3.83 22.97 12.59
N LEU A 144 4.53 22.31 13.52
CA LEU A 144 4.61 22.74 14.92
C LEU A 144 5.39 24.06 15.07
N GLY A 145 6.45 24.25 14.28
CA GLY A 145 7.23 25.48 14.25
C GLY A 145 6.46 26.67 13.65
N GLU A 146 5.64 26.44 12.62
CA GLU A 146 4.76 27.46 12.04
C GLU A 146 3.64 27.87 13.01
N SER A 147 3.06 26.91 13.73
CA SER A 147 1.99 27.14 14.72
C SER A 147 2.44 27.95 15.94
N GLY A 148 3.73 27.98 16.25
CA GLY A 148 4.30 28.83 17.31
C GLY A 148 4.48 30.30 16.94
N SER A 149 4.24 30.68 15.68
CA SER A 149 4.44 32.06 15.19
C SER A 149 3.16 32.90 15.10
N THR A 150 1.98 32.30 15.28
CA THR A 150 0.67 32.96 15.08
C THR A 150 -0.12 33.23 16.37
N ASP A 151 0.44 32.97 17.56
CA ASP A 151 -0.14 33.46 18.81
C ASP A 151 0.57 34.74 19.27
N THR A 152 -0.01 35.88 18.94
CA THR A 152 0.14 37.12 19.72
C THR A 152 -1.21 37.83 19.72
N PRO A 153 -1.77 38.19 20.90
CA PRO A 153 -3.08 38.85 20.99
C PRO A 153 -3.08 40.26 20.40
#